data_AF-A0A497FN74-F1
#
_entry.id   AF-A0A497FN74-F1
#
_cell.length_a   1.000
_cell.length_b   1.000
_cell.length_c   1.000
_cell.angle_alpha   90.00
_cell.angle_beta   90.00
_cell.angle_gamma   90.00
#
_symmetry.space_group_name_H-M   'P 1'
#
loop_
_entity.id
_entity.type
_entity.pdbx_description
1 polymer ?
#
loop_
_entity_poly.entity_id
_entity_poly.type
_entity_poly.pdbx_seq_one_letter_code
_entity_poly.pdbx_strand_id
1 'polypeptide(L)'
;MALPSINLYTDCIRRKDNLNFLRKGYCGVVAGNEKLCNIHGTGGAGKTSLAASFGKWIIKHQDLKVSFINLDPGVEELPYTPQTDVREYVNVRDVMRRYGLGPNGALIKSIDTLL
;
A
#
# COMPACT_ATOMS: atom_id res chain seq x y z
N MET A 1 -1.06 -20.36 25.18
CA MET A 1 -2.09 -20.38 24.13
C MET A 1 -1.50 -19.70 22.91
N ALA A 2 -0.94 -20.50 21.98
CA ALA A 2 -0.19 -19.99 20.84
C ALA A 2 -1.14 -19.58 19.71
N LEU A 3 -1.10 -18.31 19.30
CA LEU A 3 -1.72 -17.89 18.04
C LEU A 3 -0.90 -18.45 16.87
N PRO A 4 -1.57 -18.93 15.81
CA PRO A 4 -0.91 -19.66 14.73
C PRO A 4 0.11 -18.75 14.02
N SER A 5 1.30 -19.30 13.82
CA SER A 5 2.43 -18.69 13.12
C SER A 5 2.04 -18.32 11.68
N ILE A 6 1.65 -17.07 11.47
CA ILE A 6 1.58 -16.47 10.14
C ILE A 6 3.01 -16.29 9.65
N ASN A 7 3.39 -17.14 8.71
CA ASN A 7 4.67 -17.15 8.03
C ASN A 7 4.71 -15.99 7.02
N LEU A 8 4.91 -14.76 7.52
CA LEU A 8 5.03 -13.54 6.71
C LEU A 8 6.45 -13.49 6.11
N TYR A 9 6.57 -14.11 4.93
CA TYR A 9 7.74 -14.06 4.06
C TYR A 9 8.21 -12.61 3.84
N THR A 10 9.47 -12.37 4.19
CA THR A 10 10.26 -11.13 4.02
C THR A 10 10.69 -10.86 2.56
N ASP A 11 10.09 -11.50 1.57
CA ASP A 11 10.65 -11.58 0.21
C ASP A 11 10.15 -10.53 -0.81
N CYS A 12 9.23 -9.64 -0.43
CA CYS A 12 8.49 -8.87 -1.45
C CYS A 12 9.23 -7.67 -2.06
N ILE A 13 10.37 -7.23 -1.50
CA ILE A 13 11.18 -6.13 -2.09
C ILE A 13 12.28 -6.66 -3.03
N ARG A 14 12.57 -7.98 -3.02
CA ARG A 14 13.71 -8.54 -3.76
C ARG A 14 13.39 -9.15 -5.13
N ARG A 15 12.12 -9.32 -5.50
CA ARG A 15 11.75 -9.83 -6.84
C ARG A 15 11.25 -8.71 -7.75
N LYS A 16 12.07 -8.41 -8.77
CA LYS A 16 11.80 -7.50 -9.91
C LYS A 16 10.64 -7.91 -10.81
N ASP A 17 9.92 -8.98 -10.50
CA ASP A 17 8.94 -9.56 -11.41
C ASP A 17 7.55 -9.55 -10.76
N ASN A 18 6.80 -8.45 -10.92
CA ASN A 18 5.32 -8.50 -10.92
C ASN A 18 4.71 -7.13 -11.26
N LEU A 19 4.53 -6.84 -12.55
CA LEU A 19 3.61 -5.78 -13.03
C LEU A 19 2.16 -5.96 -12.50
N ASN A 20 1.80 -7.19 -12.12
CA ASN A 20 0.52 -7.51 -11.49
C ASN A 20 0.45 -7.13 -10.01
N PHE A 21 1.58 -6.72 -9.42
CA PHE A 21 1.63 -6.15 -8.09
C PHE A 21 0.86 -4.84 -8.19
N LEU A 22 1.48 -3.71 -8.51
CA LEU A 22 0.92 -2.35 -8.44
C LEU A 22 -0.53 -2.13 -8.94
N ARG A 23 -1.05 -2.93 -9.88
CA ARG A 23 -2.44 -2.88 -10.39
C ARG A 23 -3.56 -3.13 -9.36
N LYS A 24 -3.27 -3.71 -8.20
CA LYS A 24 -4.30 -4.07 -7.18
C LYS A 24 -4.49 -3.06 -6.04
N GLY A 25 -3.73 -1.97 -6.01
CA GLY A 25 -3.74 -0.99 -4.91
C GLY A 25 -3.11 -1.59 -3.64
N TYR A 26 -2.04 -0.96 -3.15
CA TYR A 26 -1.19 -1.50 -2.09
C TYR A 26 -1.14 -0.57 -0.90
N CYS A 27 -1.16 -1.15 0.29
CA CYS A 27 -0.87 -0.45 1.53
C CYS A 27 0.06 -1.31 2.36
N GLY A 28 1.10 -0.70 2.92
CA GLY A 28 2.08 -1.35 3.78
C GLY A 28 2.02 -0.78 5.20
N VAL A 29 2.21 -1.67 6.19
CA VAL A 29 2.45 -1.31 7.58
C VAL A 29 3.80 -1.90 7.99
N VAL A 30 4.73 -1.06 8.43
CA VAL A 30 6.02 -1.48 8.99
C VAL A 30 5.97 -1.36 10.50
N ALA A 31 6.33 -2.41 11.23
CA ALA A 31 6.32 -2.41 12.69
C ALA A 31 7.66 -2.90 13.28
N GLY A 32 8.22 -2.16 14.24
CA GLY A 32 9.47 -2.51 14.94
C GLY A 32 10.70 -2.52 14.04
N ASN A 33 11.67 -3.40 14.33
CA ASN A 33 12.89 -3.60 13.52
C ASN A 33 12.56 -4.32 12.20
N GLU A 34 12.00 -3.58 11.24
CA GLU A 34 11.99 -3.91 9.80
C GLU A 34 10.97 -4.96 9.31
N LYS A 35 9.93 -5.31 10.08
CA LYS A 35 8.88 -6.19 9.57
C LYS A 35 7.88 -5.43 8.72
N LEU A 36 7.95 -5.60 7.39
CA LEU A 36 6.99 -5.08 6.42
C LEU A 36 5.79 -6.02 6.27
N CYS A 37 4.59 -5.52 6.55
CA CYS A 37 3.32 -6.19 6.27
C CYS A 37 2.64 -5.52 5.08
N ASN A 38 2.66 -6.18 3.92
CA ASN A 38 1.95 -5.71 2.73
C ASN A 38 0.52 -6.25 2.71
N ILE A 39 -0.45 -5.36 2.51
CA ILE A 39 -1.88 -5.68 2.48
C ILE A 39 -2.35 -5.65 1.02
N HIS A 40 -2.79 -6.81 0.52
CA HIS A 40 -3.24 -7.01 -0.85
C HIS A 40 -4.72 -7.39 -0.90
N GLY A 41 -5.39 -7.04 -1.99
CA GLY A 41 -6.81 -7.33 -2.17
C GLY A 41 -7.40 -6.55 -3.34
N THR A 42 -8.64 -6.89 -3.71
CA THR A 42 -9.39 -6.18 -4.76
C THR A 42 -9.77 -4.76 -4.31
N GLY A 43 -10.20 -3.92 -5.26
CA GLY A 43 -10.79 -2.62 -4.93
C GLY A 43 -12.03 -2.80 -4.05
N GLY A 44 -12.16 -1.96 -3.01
CA GLY A 44 -13.29 -2.05 -2.07
C GLY A 44 -13.16 -3.10 -0.96
N ALA A 45 -12.11 -3.95 -0.95
CA ALA A 45 -11.91 -4.98 0.09
C ALA A 45 -11.53 -4.43 1.49
N GLY A 46 -11.43 -3.12 1.66
CA GLY A 46 -11.12 -2.50 2.95
C GLY A 46 -9.63 -2.49 3.34
N LYS A 47 -8.70 -2.66 2.40
CA LYS A 47 -7.25 -2.68 2.64
C LYS A 47 -6.75 -1.48 3.45
N THR A 48 -7.16 -0.28 3.05
CA THR A 48 -6.77 0.98 3.71
C THR A 48 -7.29 1.05 5.15
N SER A 49 -8.54 0.64 5.37
CA SER A 49 -9.15 0.58 6.70
C SER A 49 -8.49 -0.47 7.59
N LEU A 50 -8.12 -1.62 7.02
CA LEU A 50 -7.39 -2.68 7.70
C LEU A 50 -6.01 -2.20 8.13
N ALA A 51 -5.26 -1.56 7.23
CA ALA A 51 -3.94 -1.00 7.54
C ALA A 51 -4.01 -0.03 8.73
N ALA A 52 -4.96 0.90 8.69
CA ALA A 52 -5.17 1.89 9.74
C ALA A 52 -5.46 1.24 11.10
N SER A 53 -6.40 0.30 11.11
CA SER A 53 -6.83 -0.39 12.34
C SER A 53 -5.73 -1.28 12.90
N PHE A 54 -5.00 -1.97 12.01
CA PHE A 54 -3.91 -2.86 12.37
C PHE A 54 -2.73 -2.10 12.96
N GLY A 55 -2.30 -1.01 12.33
CA GLY A 55 -1.23 -0.16 12.87
C GLY A 55 -1.60 0.45 14.24
N LYS A 56 -2.83 0.95 14.40
CA LYS A 56 -3.33 1.43 15.70
C LYS A 56 -3.33 0.32 16.75
N TRP A 57 -3.72 -0.89 16.38
CA TRP A 57 -3.72 -2.03 17.29
C TRP A 57 -2.30 -2.40 17.76
N ILE A 58 -1.32 -2.40 16.85
CA ILE A 58 0.10 -2.65 17.17
C ILE A 58 0.63 -1.60 18.14
N ILE A 59 0.43 -0.31 17.85
CA ILE A 59 0.87 0.79 18.72
C ILE A 59 0.27 0.61 20.12
N LYS A 60 -1.02 0.26 20.21
CA LYS A 60 -1.74 0.15 21.48
C LYS A 60 -1.37 -1.08 22.31
N HIS A 61 -1.09 -2.22 21.68
CA HIS A 61 -0.97 -3.51 22.40
C HIS A 61 0.41 -4.15 22.35
N GLN A 62 1.29 -3.71 21.44
CA GLN A 62 2.63 -4.29 21.29
C GLN A 62 3.76 -3.31 21.63
N ASP A 63 3.45 -2.04 21.91
CA ASP A 63 4.42 -0.98 22.18
C ASP A 63 5.51 -0.87 21.09
N LEU A 64 5.12 -1.15 19.85
CA LEU A 64 5.99 -1.05 18.67
C LEU A 64 5.70 0.24 17.91
N LYS A 65 6.78 0.86 17.41
CA LYS A 65 6.66 1.94 16.44
C LYS A 65 6.12 1.39 15.12
N VAL A 66 5.18 2.12 14.52
CA VAL A 66 4.56 1.78 13.25
C VAL A 66 4.78 2.90 12.25
N SER A 67 5.17 2.53 11.03
CA SER A 67 5.20 3.42 9.88
C SER A 67 4.25 2.92 8.80
N PHE A 68 3.51 3.83 8.18
CA PHE A 68 2.54 3.51 7.13
C PHE A 68 3.13 3.87 5.76
N ILE A 69 2.89 3.02 4.76
CA ILE A 69 3.32 3.25 3.39
C ILE A 69 2.09 3.15 2.49
N ASN A 70 1.79 4.22 1.76
CA ASN A 70 0.76 4.20 0.73
C ASN A 70 1.38 3.99 -0.65
N LEU A 71 0.95 2.93 -1.33
CA LEU A 71 1.38 2.56 -2.67
C LEU A 71 0.19 2.54 -3.65
N ASP A 72 -0.99 3.02 -3.23
CA ASP A 72 -2.15 3.18 -4.11
C ASP A 72 -2.23 4.64 -4.61
N PRO A 73 -1.99 4.90 -5.91
CA PRO A 73 -2.07 6.24 -6.45
C PRO A 73 -3.53 6.71 -6.65
N GLY A 74 -4.50 5.79 -6.59
CA GLY A 74 -5.93 6.07 -6.79
C GLY A 74 -6.71 6.37 -5.52
N VAL A 75 -6.07 6.38 -4.34
CA VAL A 75 -6.74 6.66 -3.08
C VAL A 75 -6.93 8.17 -2.88
N GLU A 76 -8.16 8.59 -2.59
CA GLU A 76 -8.50 10.00 -2.37
C GLU A 76 -8.13 10.42 -0.93
N GLU A 77 -8.61 9.68 0.06
CA GLU A 77 -8.40 10.00 1.48
C GLU A 77 -7.80 8.81 2.23
N LEU A 78 -6.86 9.10 3.13
CA LEU A 78 -6.21 8.11 3.98
C LEU A 78 -6.59 8.31 5.46
N PRO A 79 -6.99 7.25 6.18
CA PRO A 79 -7.31 7.30 7.62
C PRO A 79 -6.08 7.21 8.53
N TYR A 80 -4.88 7.40 7.96
CA TYR A 80 -3.58 7.41 8.63
C TYR A 80 -2.62 8.34 7.86
N THR A 81 -1.54 8.77 8.51
CA THR A 81 -0.48 9.56 7.88
C THR A 81 0.61 8.62 7.37
N PRO A 82 0.73 8.41 6.04
CA PRO A 82 1.84 7.65 5.49
C PRO A 82 3.17 8.40 5.66
N GLN A 83 4.25 7.67 5.93
CA GLN A 83 5.61 8.19 5.86
C GLN A 83 6.09 8.27 4.40
N THR A 84 5.59 7.37 3.56
CA THR A 84 5.85 7.37 2.12
C THR A 84 4.52 7.23 1.39
N ASP A 85 4.23 8.17 0.50
CA ASP A 85 3.02 8.17 -0.30
C ASP A 85 3.35 8.29 -1.78
N VAL A 86 2.95 7.30 -2.57
CA VAL A 86 3.16 7.28 -4.01
C VAL A 86 2.47 8.45 -4.74
N ARG A 87 1.43 9.03 -4.13
CA ARG A 87 0.68 10.17 -4.71
C ARG A 87 1.50 11.45 -4.79
N GLU A 88 2.60 11.55 -4.02
CA GLU A 88 3.56 12.65 -4.12
C GLU A 88 4.35 12.61 -5.43
N TYR A 89 4.48 11.43 -6.03
CA TYR A 89 5.26 11.20 -7.25
C TYR A 89 4.36 11.12 -8.48
N VAL A 90 3.16 10.55 -8.35
CA VAL A 90 2.21 10.42 -9.47
C VAL A 90 0.78 10.74 -9.05
N ASN A 91 0.14 11.62 -9.80
CA ASN A 91 -1.26 11.96 -9.62
C ASN A 91 -2.09 11.35 -10.77
N VAL A 92 -2.96 10.40 -10.44
CA VAL A 92 -3.79 9.69 -11.44
C VAL A 92 -4.66 10.66 -12.23
N ARG A 93 -5.18 11.73 -11.60
CA ARG A 93 -6.01 12.73 -12.30
C ARG A 93 -5.21 13.53 -13.32
N ASP A 94 -3.95 13.83 -13.03
CA ASP A 94 -3.05 14.47 -13.99
C ASP A 94 -2.73 13.54 -15.15
N VAL A 95 -2.51 12.26 -14.87
CA VAL A 95 -2.27 11.24 -15.91
C VAL A 95 -3.50 11.08 -16.81
N MET A 96 -4.71 11.06 -16.24
CA MET A 96 -5.96 11.05 -17.02
C MET A 96 -6.02 12.25 -17.98
N ARG A 97 -5.75 13.46 -17.49
CA ARG A 97 -5.78 14.69 -18.30
C ARG A 97 -4.69 14.72 -19.38
N ARG A 98 -3.45 14.41 -19.01
CA ARG A 98 -2.30 14.49 -19.93
C ARG A 98 -2.37 13.49 -21.07
N TYR A 99 -2.90 12.30 -20.82
CA TYR A 99 -2.92 11.20 -21.79
C TYR A 99 -4.32 10.89 -22.35
N GLY A 100 -5.36 11.63 -21.95
CA GLY A 100 -6.74 11.37 -22.38
C GLY A 100 -7.25 9.99 -21.97
N LEU A 101 -6.76 9.45 -20.85
CA LEU A 101 -7.06 8.09 -20.40
C LEU A 101 -8.25 8.09 -19.43
N GLY A 102 -9.09 7.04 -19.52
CA GLY A 102 -10.07 6.73 -18.48
C GLY A 102 -9.40 6.28 -17.17
N PRO A 103 -10.15 6.20 -16.05
CA PRO A 103 -9.59 5.94 -14.72
C PRO A 103 -8.70 4.69 -14.64
N ASN A 104 -9.13 3.58 -15.25
CA ASN A 104 -8.36 2.33 -15.26
C ASN A 104 -7.07 2.44 -16.10
N GLY A 105 -7.14 3.11 -17.25
CA GLY A 105 -5.97 3.32 -18.10
C GLY A 105 -4.95 4.24 -17.44
N ALA A 106 -5.42 5.29 -16.79
CA ALA A 106 -4.58 6.20 -16.03
C ALA A 106 -3.94 5.55 -14.81
N LEU A 107 -4.62 4.63 -14.11
CA LEU A 107 -4.03 3.85 -13.03
C LEU A 107 -2.85 3.01 -13.53
N ILE A 108 -3.02 2.28 -14.64
CA ILE A 108 -1.94 1.47 -15.24
C ILE A 108 -0.78 2.38 -15.67
N LYS A 109 -1.07 3.52 -16.29
CA LYS A 109 -0.02 4.46 -16.73
C LYS A 109 0.69 5.15 -15.56
N SER A 110 -0.03 5.41 -14.48
CA SER A 110 0.54 5.98 -13.26
C SER A 110 1.56 5.01 -12.65
N ILE A 111 1.21 3.72 -12.62
CA ILE A 111 2.09 2.64 -12.18
C ILE A 111 3.34 2.54 -13.07
N ASP A 112 3.16 2.59 -14.39
CA ASP A 112 4.23 2.56 -15.38
C ASP A 112 5.20 3.75 -15.24
N THR A 113 4.72 4.90 -14.76
CA THR A 113 5.56 6.10 -14.55
C THR A 113 6.44 5.99 -13.30
N LEU A 114 6.11 5.08 -12.37
CA LEU A 114 6.83 4.88 -11.11
C LEU A 114 7.92 3.81 -11.19
N LEU A 115 7.94 3.01 -12.27
CA LEU A 115 8.89 1.93 -12.52
C LEU A 115 10.10 2.43 -13.30
#